data_AF-A0A016T7X9-F1
#
_entry.id   AF-A0A016T7X9-F1
#
_cell.length_a   1.000
_cell.length_b   1.000
_cell.length_c   1.000
_cell.angle_alpha   90.00
_cell.angle_beta   90.00
_cell.angle_gamma   90.00
#
_symmetry.space_group_name_H-M   'P 1'
#
loop_
_entity.id
_entity.type
_entity.pdbx_description
1 polymer ?
#
loop_
_entity_poly.entity_id
_entity_poly.type
_entity_poly.pdbx_seq_one_letter_code
_entity_poly.pdbx_strand_id
1 'polypeptide(L)'
;MVAEAPLGQKLLFGYTWLTMGLYLLLIVTLLKARRSIRSFQTPYYTLFLLQAVADFHIFLVLELVLRPRKFNYFNAFSKNMHVFAVFSYFDITFAKAALGCGHMVISFNRVTAFNNPLTYENIWSPTTILSSVLLLWTVAAMTSLPYLLIFNEGIFFLLLNNGIIQLYASNAATTYDGIVSVTINTVVIIFCSTCYILSWRKARNALKKKEVPNLVHRLKRVAVHIDDRPAFAKLTCHMPLYSAAAFSCRPRM
;
A
#
# COMPACT_ATOMS: atom_id res chain seq x y z
N MET A 1 -35.15 -18.92 5.98
CA MET A 1 -35.43 -17.56 5.49
C MET A 1 -34.11 -16.91 5.14
N VAL A 2 -33.95 -16.37 3.92
CA VAL A 2 -32.73 -15.66 3.52
C VAL A 2 -32.85 -14.23 4.04
N ALA A 3 -31.90 -13.79 4.87
CA ALA A 3 -31.88 -12.42 5.39
C ALA A 3 -31.56 -11.46 4.24
N GLU A 4 -32.43 -10.48 3.98
CA GLU A 4 -32.11 -9.44 3.00
C GLU A 4 -30.98 -8.54 3.50
N ALA A 5 -30.00 -8.29 2.64
CA ALA A 5 -28.89 -7.41 2.96
C ALA A 5 -29.36 -5.94 3.07
N PRO A 6 -28.99 -5.21 4.15
CA PRO A 6 -29.26 -3.77 4.25
C PRO A 6 -28.67 -3.01 3.07
N LEU A 7 -29.31 -1.92 2.64
CA LEU A 7 -28.88 -1.12 1.48
C LEU A 7 -27.40 -0.69 1.58
N GLY A 8 -26.95 -0.27 2.77
CA GLY A 8 -25.55 0.11 2.98
C GLY A 8 -24.56 -1.02 2.71
N GLN A 9 -24.92 -2.28 2.98
CA GLN A 9 -24.06 -3.44 2.70
C GLN A 9 -24.07 -3.79 1.21
N LYS A 10 -25.19 -3.60 0.50
CA LYS A 10 -25.26 -3.73 -0.96
C LYS A 10 -24.41 -2.67 -1.67
N LEU A 11 -24.47 -1.42 -1.21
CA LEU A 11 -23.64 -0.33 -1.74
C LEU A 11 -22.15 -0.58 -1.48
N LEU A 12 -21.79 -0.99 -0.26
CA LEU A 12 -20.42 -1.34 0.08
C LEU A 12 -19.92 -2.51 -0.79
N PHE A 13 -20.76 -3.50 -1.07
CA PHE A 13 -20.44 -4.59 -2.00
C PHE A 13 -20.13 -4.10 -3.40
N GLY A 14 -21.03 -3.31 -4.01
CA GLY A 14 -20.79 -2.75 -5.34
C GLY A 14 -19.51 -1.91 -5.39
N TYR A 15 -19.30 -1.08 -4.37
CA TYR A 15 -18.09 -0.26 -4.25
C TYR A 15 -16.82 -1.12 -4.15
N THR A 16 -16.78 -2.10 -3.25
CA THR A 16 -15.60 -2.95 -3.03
C THR A 16 -15.21 -3.72 -4.28
N TRP A 17 -16.17 -4.29 -5.02
CA TRP A 17 -15.92 -4.98 -6.28
C TRP A 17 -15.43 -4.04 -7.38
N LEU A 18 -16.03 -2.86 -7.51
CA LEU A 18 -15.60 -1.86 -8.47
C LEU A 18 -14.16 -1.40 -8.19
N THR A 19 -13.85 -1.06 -6.94
CA THR A 19 -12.50 -0.67 -6.51
C THR A 19 -11.50 -1.78 -6.77
N MET A 20 -11.85 -3.04 -6.46
CA MET A 20 -10.94 -4.16 -6.69
C MET A 20 -10.72 -4.44 -8.19
N GLY A 21 -11.75 -4.27 -9.02
CA GLY A 21 -11.63 -4.33 -10.48
C GLY A 21 -10.66 -3.28 -11.02
N LEU A 22 -10.79 -2.02 -10.58
CA LEU A 22 -9.86 -0.95 -10.93
C LEU A 22 -8.44 -1.23 -10.42
N TYR A 23 -8.31 -1.78 -9.21
CA TYR A 23 -7.01 -2.15 -8.65
C TYR A 23 -6.33 -3.26 -9.45
N LEU A 24 -7.08 -4.29 -9.85
CA LEU A 24 -6.58 -5.35 -10.73
C LEU A 24 -6.10 -4.80 -12.09
N LEU A 25 -6.86 -3.89 -12.70
CA LEU A 25 -6.43 -3.22 -13.94
C LEU A 25 -5.12 -2.46 -13.76
N LEU A 26 -4.93 -1.78 -12.62
CA LEU A 26 -3.68 -1.10 -12.28
C LEU A 26 -2.53 -2.10 -12.17
N ILE A 27 -2.72 -3.22 -11.47
CA ILE A 27 -1.70 -4.27 -11.30
C ILE A 27 -1.34 -4.91 -12.64
N VAL A 28 -2.32 -5.25 -13.48
CA VAL A 28 -2.09 -5.80 -14.82
C VAL A 28 -1.32 -4.81 -15.70
N THR A 29 -1.70 -3.53 -15.66
CA THR A 29 -1.02 -2.46 -16.41
C THR A 29 0.43 -2.31 -15.93
N LEU A 30 0.65 -2.33 -14.62
CA LEU A 30 1.99 -2.27 -14.03
C LEU A 30 2.85 -3.47 -14.44
N LEU A 31 2.30 -4.69 -14.41
CA LEU A 31 3.00 -5.90 -14.85
C LEU A 31 3.38 -5.84 -16.33
N LYS A 32 2.48 -5.36 -17.19
CA LYS A 32 2.78 -5.15 -18.62
C LYS A 32 3.86 -4.08 -18.81
N ALA A 33 3.73 -2.93 -18.13
CA ALA A 33 4.69 -1.83 -18.20
C ALA A 33 6.10 -2.26 -17.73
N ARG A 34 6.18 -3.10 -16.70
CA ARG A 34 7.44 -3.63 -16.16
C ARG A 34 8.25 -4.46 -17.16
N ARG A 35 7.59 -5.11 -18.13
CA ARG A 35 8.26 -5.84 -19.21
C ARG A 35 8.91 -4.91 -20.22
N SER A 36 8.34 -3.72 -20.44
CA SER A 36 8.78 -2.80 -21.50
C SER A 36 9.63 -1.64 -21.00
N ILE A 37 9.47 -1.20 -19.76
CA ILE A 37 10.04 0.06 -19.26
C ILE A 37 10.87 -0.22 -17.99
N ARG A 38 12.19 0.04 -18.08
CA ARG A 38 13.16 -0.20 -17.00
C ARG A 38 12.82 0.57 -15.72
N SER A 39 12.23 1.76 -15.81
CA SER A 39 11.83 2.57 -14.64
C SER A 39 10.80 1.88 -13.74
N PHE A 40 10.03 0.90 -14.24
CA PHE A 40 9.08 0.12 -13.44
C PHE A 40 9.68 -1.15 -12.83
N GLN A 41 10.96 -1.43 -13.08
CA GLN A 41 11.66 -2.61 -12.53
C GLN A 41 12.32 -2.34 -11.16
N THR A 42 11.97 -1.22 -10.51
CA THR A 42 12.55 -0.86 -9.22
C THR A 42 12.06 -1.76 -8.09
N PRO A 43 12.83 -1.90 -7.00
CA PRO A 43 12.43 -2.61 -5.80
C PRO A 43 11.07 -2.17 -5.24
N TYR A 44 10.77 -0.86 -5.33
CA TYR A 44 9.49 -0.30 -4.91
C TYR A 44 8.29 -0.96 -5.59
N TYR A 45 8.31 -1.10 -6.93
CA TYR A 45 7.21 -1.74 -7.65
C TYR A 45 7.12 -3.24 -7.39
N THR A 46 8.24 -3.90 -7.06
CA THR A 46 8.23 -5.31 -6.63
C THR A 46 7.52 -5.46 -5.29
N LEU A 47 7.84 -4.62 -4.31
CA LEU A 47 7.15 -4.60 -3.02
C LEU A 47 5.67 -4.27 -3.16
N PHE A 48 5.32 -3.32 -4.05
CA PHE A 48 3.93 -2.99 -4.34
C PHE A 48 3.15 -4.17 -4.93
N LEU A 49 3.76 -4.94 -5.85
CA LEU A 49 3.12 -6.15 -6.40
C LEU A 49 2.97 -7.25 -5.35
N LEU A 50 3.93 -7.40 -4.43
CA LEU A 50 3.82 -8.35 -3.33
C LEU A 50 2.74 -7.93 -2.33
N GLN A 51 2.60 -6.63 -2.05
CA GLN A 51 1.51 -6.08 -1.25
C GLN A 51 0.14 -6.35 -1.88
N ALA A 52 0.04 -6.24 -3.21
CA ALA A 52 -1.20 -6.53 -3.91
C ALA A 52 -1.70 -7.96 -3.64
N VAL A 53 -0.81 -8.93 -3.41
CA VAL A 53 -1.21 -10.29 -3.02
C VAL A 53 -1.96 -10.29 -1.69
N ALA A 54 -1.48 -9.54 -0.69
CA ALA A 54 -2.17 -9.40 0.59
C ALA A 54 -3.50 -8.64 0.46
N ASP A 55 -3.55 -7.60 -0.39
CA ASP A 55 -4.76 -6.84 -0.67
C ASP A 55 -5.84 -7.72 -1.34
N PHE A 56 -5.44 -8.56 -2.30
CA PHE A 56 -6.35 -9.53 -2.91
C PHE A 56 -6.76 -10.61 -1.91
N HIS A 57 -5.83 -11.11 -1.08
CA HIS A 57 -6.14 -12.11 -0.06
C HIS A 57 -7.23 -11.61 0.89
N ILE A 58 -7.06 -10.42 1.49
CA ILE A 58 -8.08 -9.89 2.41
C ILE A 58 -9.43 -9.67 1.71
N PHE A 59 -9.41 -9.24 0.44
CA PHE A 59 -10.62 -9.04 -0.33
C PHE A 59 -11.35 -10.35 -0.57
N LEU A 60 -10.64 -11.40 -0.99
CA LEU A 60 -11.23 -12.73 -1.19
C LEU A 60 -11.81 -13.27 0.13
N VAL A 61 -11.08 -13.14 1.24
CA VAL A 61 -11.57 -13.55 2.57
C VAL A 61 -12.84 -12.77 2.96
N LEU A 62 -12.85 -11.45 2.80
CA LEU A 62 -14.01 -10.63 3.16
C LEU A 62 -15.23 -10.89 2.25
N GLU A 63 -15.02 -10.94 0.94
CA GLU A 63 -16.09 -10.97 -0.05
C GLU A 63 -16.60 -12.38 -0.34
N LEU A 64 -15.74 -13.39 -0.34
CA LEU A 64 -16.10 -14.76 -0.69
C LEU A 64 -16.33 -15.66 0.52
N VAL A 65 -15.71 -15.35 1.67
CA VAL A 65 -15.85 -16.16 2.89
C VAL A 65 -16.78 -15.49 3.90
N LEU A 66 -16.41 -14.31 4.39
CA LEU A 66 -17.08 -13.70 5.54
C LEU A 66 -18.44 -13.09 5.20
N ARG A 67 -18.60 -12.49 4.02
CA ARG A 67 -19.86 -11.88 3.59
C ARG A 67 -20.93 -12.91 3.22
N PRO A 68 -20.66 -13.95 2.42
CA PRO A 68 -21.64 -15.00 2.14
C PRO A 68 -22.05 -15.73 3.41
N ARG A 69 -21.10 -15.94 4.34
CA ARG A 69 -21.40 -16.46 5.67
C ARG A 69 -22.39 -15.59 6.42
N LYS A 70 -22.15 -14.27 6.50
CA LYS A 70 -23.02 -13.34 7.25
C LYS A 70 -24.50 -13.48 6.88
N PHE A 71 -24.81 -13.62 5.60
CA PHE A 71 -26.19 -13.75 5.11
C PHE A 71 -26.63 -15.19 4.86
N ASN A 72 -25.77 -16.15 5.20
CA ASN A 72 -25.95 -17.57 4.95
C ASN A 72 -26.39 -17.88 3.51
N TYR A 73 -25.67 -17.31 2.53
CA TYR A 73 -25.96 -17.58 1.12
C TYR A 73 -25.92 -19.10 0.85
N PHE A 74 -26.92 -19.57 0.10
CA PHE A 74 -27.13 -20.99 -0.21
C PHE A 74 -27.34 -21.92 1.00
N ASN A 75 -27.59 -21.38 2.20
CA ASN A 75 -27.61 -22.15 3.46
C ASN A 75 -26.33 -22.98 3.68
N ALA A 76 -25.19 -22.53 3.14
CA ALA A 76 -23.94 -23.28 3.17
C ALA A 76 -23.27 -23.29 4.56
N PHE A 77 -23.70 -22.42 5.48
CA PHE A 77 -23.09 -22.26 6.79
C PHE A 77 -24.04 -22.68 7.91
N SER A 78 -23.50 -23.32 8.93
CA SER A 78 -24.26 -23.78 10.09
C SER A 78 -23.51 -23.50 11.39
N LYS A 79 -24.24 -23.50 12.52
CA LYS A 79 -23.66 -23.29 13.87
C LYS A 79 -22.59 -24.33 14.21
N ASN A 80 -22.70 -25.54 13.65
CA ASN A 80 -21.85 -26.68 13.98
C ASN A 80 -20.51 -26.67 13.24
N MET A 81 -20.24 -25.65 12.41
CA MET A 81 -19.00 -25.51 11.66
C MET A 81 -17.90 -24.80 12.48
N HIS A 82 -17.57 -25.35 13.64
CA HIS A 82 -16.61 -24.77 14.58
C HIS A 82 -15.22 -24.57 13.96
N VAL A 83 -14.66 -25.60 13.33
CA VAL A 83 -13.35 -25.52 12.65
C VAL A 83 -13.32 -24.39 11.62
N PHE A 84 -14.40 -24.23 10.85
CA PHE A 84 -14.50 -23.16 9.86
C PHE A 84 -14.62 -21.77 10.52
N ALA A 85 -15.29 -21.65 11.66
CA ALA A 85 -15.38 -20.41 12.43
C ALA A 85 -14.00 -19.96 12.92
N VAL A 86 -13.26 -20.88 13.52
CA VAL A 86 -11.92 -20.64 14.06
C VAL A 86 -10.95 -20.30 12.93
N PHE A 87 -10.97 -21.06 11.83
CA PHE A 87 -10.16 -20.79 10.64
C PHE A 87 -10.49 -19.41 10.03
N SER A 88 -11.78 -19.08 9.88
CA SER A 88 -12.20 -17.78 9.36
C SER A 88 -11.74 -16.62 10.24
N TYR A 89 -11.70 -16.82 11.57
CA TYR A 89 -11.22 -15.82 12.52
C TYR A 89 -9.71 -15.66 12.45
N PHE A 90 -8.97 -16.77 12.40
CA PHE A 90 -7.53 -16.76 12.18
C PHE A 90 -7.17 -16.03 10.88
N ASP A 91 -7.82 -16.38 9.77
CA ASP A 91 -7.48 -15.90 8.43
C ASP A 91 -7.73 -14.38 8.27
N ILE A 92 -8.85 -13.86 8.82
CA ILE A 92 -9.07 -12.40 8.80
C ILE A 92 -8.04 -11.65 9.63
N THR A 93 -7.63 -12.17 10.78
CA THR A 93 -6.63 -11.50 11.63
C THR A 93 -5.25 -11.57 11.00
N PHE A 94 -4.90 -12.71 10.40
CA PHE A 94 -3.69 -12.88 9.60
C PHE A 94 -3.64 -11.88 8.45
N ALA A 95 -4.72 -11.78 7.67
CA ALA A 95 -4.79 -10.88 6.52
C ALA A 95 -4.62 -9.40 6.94
N LYS A 96 -5.28 -8.96 8.02
CA LYS A 96 -5.11 -7.60 8.57
C LYS A 96 -3.69 -7.31 9.00
N ALA A 97 -3.06 -8.24 9.74
CA ALA A 97 -1.69 -8.08 10.20
C ALA A 97 -0.70 -8.03 9.01
N ALA A 98 -0.87 -8.91 8.03
CA ALA A 98 -0.04 -8.95 6.82
C ALA A 98 -0.09 -7.62 6.04
N LEU A 99 -1.27 -7.01 5.90
CA LEU A 99 -1.43 -5.70 5.26
C LEU A 99 -0.68 -4.58 5.98
N GLY A 100 -0.87 -4.48 7.30
CA GLY A 100 -0.18 -3.46 8.11
C GLY A 100 1.33 -3.60 8.03
N CYS A 101 1.81 -4.84 8.15
CA CYS A 101 3.21 -5.19 7.98
C CYS A 101 3.79 -4.78 6.62
N GLY A 102 3.10 -5.06 5.52
CA GLY A 102 3.59 -4.70 4.19
C GLY A 102 3.65 -3.18 3.96
N HIS A 103 2.72 -2.40 4.52
CA HIS A 103 2.81 -0.93 4.50
C HIS A 103 4.06 -0.38 5.20
N MET A 104 4.50 -1.02 6.29
CA MET A 104 5.73 -0.62 6.98
C MET A 104 6.96 -0.83 6.08
N VAL A 105 7.08 -1.98 5.42
CA VAL A 105 8.22 -2.27 4.52
C VAL A 105 8.23 -1.33 3.31
N ILE A 106 7.07 -1.04 2.71
CA ILE A 106 6.98 -0.06 1.62
C ILE A 106 7.41 1.34 2.08
N SER A 107 6.97 1.76 3.27
CA SER A 107 7.34 3.07 3.83
C SER A 107 8.84 3.16 4.13
N PHE A 108 9.42 2.08 4.67
CA PHE A 108 10.86 1.99 4.91
C PHE A 108 11.67 2.00 3.60
N ASN A 109 11.21 1.28 2.58
CA ASN A 109 11.80 1.30 1.24
C ASN A 109 11.88 2.74 0.70
N ARG A 110 10.80 3.53 0.84
CA ARG A 110 10.82 4.94 0.41
C ARG A 110 11.86 5.77 1.15
N VAL A 111 11.98 5.62 2.47
CA VAL A 111 12.99 6.34 3.26
C VAL A 111 14.40 6.02 2.77
N THR A 112 14.70 4.74 2.57
CA THR A 112 16.03 4.33 2.08
C THR A 112 16.34 4.86 0.68
N ALA A 113 15.35 4.94 -0.21
CA ALA A 113 15.52 5.50 -1.54
C ALA A 113 15.94 6.99 -1.51
N PHE A 114 15.39 7.76 -0.57
CA PHE A 114 15.75 9.18 -0.40
C PHE A 114 17.05 9.39 0.39
N ASN A 115 17.34 8.53 1.36
CA ASN A 115 18.52 8.70 2.21
C ASN A 115 19.80 8.19 1.53
N ASN A 116 19.72 7.04 0.86
CA ASN A 116 20.88 6.32 0.34
C ASN A 116 20.67 5.89 -1.12
N PRO A 117 20.52 6.84 -2.07
CA PRO A 117 20.18 6.51 -3.46
C PRO A 117 21.22 5.65 -4.18
N LEU A 118 22.51 5.77 -3.81
CA LEU A 118 23.61 5.02 -4.45
C LEU A 118 23.65 3.56 -4.04
N THR A 119 23.25 3.24 -2.81
CA THR A 119 23.24 1.86 -2.28
C THR A 119 21.84 1.26 -2.26
N TYR A 120 20.81 2.00 -2.68
CA TYR A 120 19.41 1.59 -2.63
C TYR A 120 19.15 0.26 -3.34
N GLU A 121 19.67 0.09 -4.56
CA GLU A 121 19.48 -1.15 -5.32
C GLU A 121 20.18 -2.35 -4.66
N ASN A 122 21.31 -2.14 -3.98
CA ASN A 122 22.03 -3.19 -3.25
C ASN A 122 21.31 -3.58 -1.96
N ILE A 123 20.79 -2.58 -1.21
CA ILE A 123 20.02 -2.82 0.02
C ILE A 123 18.75 -3.60 -0.32
N TRP A 124 18.01 -3.15 -1.33
CA TRP A 124 16.76 -3.79 -1.77
C TRP A 124 16.96 -4.75 -2.92
N SER A 125 17.93 -5.64 -2.75
CA SER A 125 18.10 -6.79 -3.62
C SER A 125 16.84 -7.69 -3.59
N PRO A 126 16.61 -8.53 -4.62
CA PRO A 126 15.48 -9.46 -4.64
C PRO A 126 15.42 -10.38 -3.41
N THR A 127 16.58 -10.82 -2.90
CA THR A 127 16.66 -11.64 -1.68
C THR A 127 16.22 -10.86 -0.45
N THR A 128 16.67 -9.60 -0.28
CA THR A 128 16.22 -8.74 0.82
C THR A 128 14.70 -8.53 0.77
N ILE A 129 14.15 -8.28 -0.42
CA ILE A 129 12.71 -8.09 -0.63
C ILE A 129 11.95 -9.36 -0.20
N LEU A 130 12.36 -10.52 -0.70
CA LEU A 130 11.72 -11.79 -0.40
C LEU A 130 11.79 -12.10 1.10
N SER A 131 12.98 -11.99 1.71
CA SER A 131 13.17 -12.21 3.14
C SER A 131 12.34 -11.25 3.98
N SER A 132 12.23 -9.98 3.59
CA SER A 132 11.39 -9.00 4.28
C SER A 132 9.93 -9.42 4.25
N VAL A 133 9.42 -9.85 3.10
CA VAL A 133 8.02 -10.28 2.96
C VAL A 133 7.76 -11.57 3.76
N LEU A 134 8.63 -12.57 3.66
CA LEU A 134 8.49 -13.82 4.43
C LEU A 134 8.52 -13.57 5.94
N LEU A 135 9.42 -12.71 6.41
CA LEU A 135 9.50 -12.34 7.83
C LEU A 135 8.21 -11.69 8.30
N LEU A 136 7.67 -10.73 7.53
CA LEU A 136 6.42 -10.07 7.86
C LEU A 136 5.22 -11.02 7.89
N TRP A 137 5.14 -11.95 6.92
CA TRP A 137 4.07 -12.95 6.88
C TRP A 137 4.19 -13.90 8.07
N THR A 138 5.42 -14.25 8.46
CA THR A 138 5.67 -15.04 9.67
C THR A 138 5.18 -14.30 10.91
N VAL A 139 5.48 -13.00 11.05
CA VAL A 139 4.97 -12.18 12.16
C VAL A 139 3.44 -12.17 12.17
N ALA A 140 2.79 -11.95 11.02
CA ALA A 140 1.33 -11.96 10.91
C ALA A 140 0.72 -13.32 11.29
N ALA A 141 1.35 -14.42 10.89
CA ALA A 141 0.94 -15.78 11.25
C ALA A 141 1.09 -16.01 12.76
N MET A 142 2.24 -15.63 13.33
CA MET A 142 2.51 -15.76 14.76
C MET A 142 1.55 -14.95 15.62
N THR A 143 1.18 -13.72 15.21
CA THR A 143 0.19 -12.91 15.92
C THR A 143 -1.22 -13.48 15.85
N SER A 144 -1.51 -14.29 14.83
CA SER A 144 -2.84 -14.89 14.64
C SER A 144 -2.95 -16.29 15.23
N LEU A 145 -1.81 -16.97 15.44
CA LEU A 145 -1.74 -18.34 15.94
C LEU A 145 -2.50 -18.59 17.27
N PRO A 146 -2.55 -17.65 18.25
CA PRO A 146 -3.30 -17.86 19.48
C PRO A 146 -4.79 -18.16 19.28
N TYR A 147 -5.41 -17.72 18.18
CA TYR A 147 -6.80 -18.05 17.89
C TYR A 147 -7.01 -19.55 17.60
N LEU A 148 -5.99 -20.21 17.03
CA LEU A 148 -6.03 -21.65 16.75
C LEU A 148 -5.67 -22.48 18.00
N LEU A 149 -4.75 -22.02 18.82
CA LEU A 149 -4.17 -22.83 19.91
C LEU A 149 -4.81 -22.58 21.28
N ILE A 150 -5.18 -21.33 21.58
CA ILE A 150 -5.62 -20.90 22.92
C ILE A 150 -7.11 -20.59 22.93
N PHE A 151 -7.58 -19.85 21.93
CA PHE A 151 -8.96 -19.37 21.89
C PHE A 151 -9.92 -20.24 21.04
N ASN A 152 -9.49 -21.43 20.65
CA ASN A 152 -10.22 -22.32 19.76
C ASN A 152 -11.67 -22.56 20.22
N GLU A 153 -11.85 -22.96 21.47
CA GLU A 153 -13.18 -23.21 22.08
C GLU A 153 -14.04 -21.95 22.23
N GLY A 154 -13.41 -20.78 22.19
CA GLY A 154 -14.08 -19.50 22.34
C GLY A 154 -14.64 -18.91 21.05
N ILE A 155 -14.41 -19.52 19.89
CA ILE A 155 -14.79 -18.97 18.59
C ILE A 155 -15.82 -19.88 17.92
N PHE A 156 -17.00 -19.35 17.61
CA PHE A 156 -18.08 -20.14 17.00
C PHE A 156 -19.07 -19.28 16.21
N PHE A 157 -19.95 -19.94 15.48
CA PHE A 157 -21.03 -19.27 14.75
C PHE A 157 -22.32 -19.20 15.56
N LEU A 158 -22.88 -18.00 15.64
CA LEU A 158 -24.19 -17.74 16.21
C LEU A 158 -25.17 -17.44 15.08
N LEU A 159 -26.24 -18.24 14.95
CA LEU A 159 -27.38 -17.89 14.10
C LEU A 159 -28.32 -16.99 14.90
N LEU A 160 -28.54 -15.77 14.41
CA LEU A 160 -29.49 -14.83 14.96
C LEU A 160 -30.90 -15.11 14.43
N ASN A 161 -31.93 -14.59 15.13
CA ASN A 161 -33.34 -14.78 14.78
C ASN A 161 -33.72 -14.25 13.38
N ASN A 162 -32.93 -13.31 12.84
CA ASN A 162 -33.09 -12.78 11.49
C ASN A 162 -32.43 -13.64 10.39
N GLY A 163 -31.88 -14.81 10.74
CA GLY A 163 -31.19 -15.71 9.80
C GLY A 163 -29.73 -15.35 9.51
N ILE A 164 -29.18 -14.32 10.16
CA ILE A 164 -27.77 -13.92 10.02
C ILE A 164 -26.86 -14.86 10.82
N ILE A 165 -25.75 -15.27 10.23
CA ILE A 165 -24.70 -16.03 10.93
C ILE A 165 -23.56 -15.09 11.31
N GLN A 166 -23.51 -14.77 12.60
CA GLN A 166 -22.46 -13.96 13.19
C GLN A 166 -21.31 -14.84 13.68
N LEU A 167 -20.08 -14.39 13.43
CA LEU A 167 -18.90 -14.96 14.06
C LEU A 167 -18.77 -14.34 15.44
N TYR A 168 -18.91 -15.18 16.45
CA TYR A 168 -18.79 -14.81 17.84
C TYR A 168 -17.43 -15.29 18.37
N ALA A 169 -16.84 -14.47 19.24
CA ALA A 169 -15.61 -14.79 19.94
C ALA A 169 -15.83 -14.52 21.43
N SER A 170 -15.28 -15.37 22.28
CA SER A 170 -15.31 -15.22 23.73
C SER A 170 -14.73 -13.88 24.16
N ASN A 171 -15.04 -13.45 25.39
CA ASN A 171 -14.52 -12.19 25.94
C ASN A 171 -12.98 -12.15 25.87
N ALA A 172 -12.30 -13.24 26.23
CA ALA A 172 -10.84 -13.31 26.20
C ALA A 172 -10.28 -13.16 24.77
N ALA A 173 -10.88 -13.85 23.79
CA ALA A 173 -10.48 -13.76 22.39
C ALA A 173 -10.72 -12.35 21.81
N THR A 174 -11.85 -11.74 22.15
CA THR A 174 -12.21 -10.38 21.72
C THR A 174 -11.30 -9.33 22.35
N THR A 175 -10.96 -9.48 23.64
CA THR A 175 -9.98 -8.59 24.31
C THR A 175 -8.61 -8.73 23.66
N TYR A 176 -8.16 -9.96 23.36
CA TYR A 176 -6.92 -10.19 22.66
C TYR A 176 -6.91 -9.55 21.26
N ASP A 177 -7.97 -9.73 20.47
CA ASP A 177 -8.12 -9.07 19.15
C ASP A 177 -8.07 -7.55 19.26
N GLY A 178 -8.75 -6.99 20.27
CA GLY A 178 -8.69 -5.56 20.57
C GLY A 178 -7.27 -5.07 20.84
N ILE A 179 -6.53 -5.77 21.71
CA ILE A 179 -5.13 -5.43 22.05
C ILE A 179 -4.25 -5.53 20.81
N VAL A 180 -4.28 -6.66 20.10
CA VAL A 180 -3.46 -6.90 18.90
C VAL A 180 -3.76 -5.86 17.82
N SER A 181 -5.04 -5.60 17.55
CA SER A 181 -5.47 -4.60 16.57
C SER A 181 -4.98 -3.20 16.93
N VAL A 182 -5.15 -2.76 18.17
CA VAL A 182 -4.67 -1.44 18.62
C VAL A 182 -3.14 -1.36 18.55
N THR A 183 -2.43 -2.38 19.01
CA THR A 183 -0.97 -2.42 18.99
C THR A 183 -0.43 -2.37 17.56
N ILE A 184 -0.90 -3.26 16.67
CA ILE A 184 -0.45 -3.30 15.28
C ILE A 184 -0.76 -1.98 14.58
N ASN A 185 -1.99 -1.48 14.66
CA ASN A 185 -2.37 -0.24 13.99
C ASN A 185 -1.56 0.95 14.51
N THR A 186 -1.38 1.07 15.82
CA THR A 186 -0.56 2.14 16.42
C THR A 186 0.88 2.08 15.94
N VAL A 187 1.50 0.91 15.97
CA VAL A 187 2.88 0.71 15.50
C VAL A 187 3.00 1.06 14.02
N VAL A 188 2.10 0.56 13.17
CA VAL A 188 2.09 0.84 11.73
C VAL A 188 1.95 2.34 11.47
N ILE A 189 1.01 3.02 12.14
CA ILE A 189 0.77 4.46 11.97
C ILE A 189 2.00 5.27 12.37
N ILE A 190 2.56 5.03 13.57
CA ILE A 190 3.73 5.76 14.07
C ILE A 190 4.92 5.54 13.14
N PHE A 191 5.19 4.28 12.78
CA PHE A 191 6.32 3.91 11.93
C PHE A 191 6.21 4.51 10.53
N CYS A 192 5.06 4.31 9.86
CA CYS A 192 4.84 4.83 8.52
C CYS A 192 4.87 6.36 8.49
N SER A 193 4.22 7.02 9.47
CA SER A 193 4.21 8.48 9.56
C SER A 193 5.63 9.04 9.71
N THR A 194 6.44 8.43 10.59
CA THR A 194 7.85 8.80 10.76
C THR A 194 8.62 8.66 9.46
N CYS A 195 8.45 7.52 8.77
CA CYS A 195 9.10 7.27 7.49
C CYS A 195 8.71 8.29 6.41
N TYR A 196 7.42 8.63 6.31
CA TYR A 196 6.94 9.61 5.35
C TYR A 196 7.42 11.03 5.67
N ILE A 197 7.45 11.42 6.94
CA ILE A 197 7.97 12.72 7.37
C ILE A 197 9.47 12.84 7.02
N LEU A 198 10.26 11.80 7.29
CA LEU A 198 11.69 11.77 6.94
C LEU A 198 11.91 11.86 5.43
N SER A 199 11.17 11.07 4.66
CA SER A 199 11.20 11.08 3.19
C SER A 199 10.86 12.47 2.64
N TRP A 200 9.80 13.10 3.16
CA TRP A 200 9.36 14.44 2.77
C TRP A 200 10.39 15.52 3.09
N ARG A 201 10.95 15.52 4.29
CA ARG A 201 11.99 16.47 4.71
C ARG A 201 13.21 16.38 3.78
N LYS A 202 13.65 15.17 3.47
CA LYS A 202 14.78 14.93 2.56
C LYS A 202 14.48 15.39 1.14
N ALA A 203 13.31 15.06 0.60
CA ALA A 203 12.87 15.51 -0.71
C ALA A 203 12.84 17.05 -0.81
N ARG A 204 12.29 17.75 0.20
CA ARG A 204 12.31 19.22 0.24
C ARG A 204 13.71 19.80 0.28
N ASN A 205 14.62 19.22 1.08
CA ASN A 205 15.99 19.70 1.17
C ASN A 205 16.76 19.49 -0.15
N ALA A 206 16.49 18.41 -0.88
CA ALA A 206 17.08 18.17 -2.20
C ALA A 206 16.62 19.21 -3.23
N LEU A 207 15.33 19.59 -3.21
CA LEU A 207 14.80 20.63 -4.09
C LEU A 207 15.44 22.00 -3.81
N LYS A 208 15.48 22.42 -2.54
CA LYS A 208 16.13 23.69 -2.13
C LYS A 208 17.60 23.73 -2.57
N LYS A 209 18.35 22.64 -2.36
CA LYS A 209 19.75 22.53 -2.78
C LYS A 209 19.95 22.52 -4.29
N LYS A 210 18.94 22.20 -5.10
CA LYS A 210 19.02 22.19 -6.57
C LYS A 210 18.63 23.54 -7.18
N GLU A 211 17.77 24.31 -6.49
CA GLU A 211 17.45 25.69 -6.86
C GLU A 211 18.64 26.63 -6.64
N VAL A 212 19.40 26.48 -5.55
CA VAL A 212 20.56 27.36 -5.24
C VAL A 212 21.66 27.34 -6.32
N PRO A 213 22.20 26.19 -6.78
CA PRO A 213 23.23 26.17 -7.82
C PRO A 213 22.69 26.56 -9.20
N ASN A 214 21.42 26.27 -9.51
CA ASN A 214 20.80 26.72 -10.77
C ASN A 214 20.55 28.23 -10.80
N LEU A 215 20.17 28.84 -9.67
CA LEU A 215 20.01 30.28 -9.56
C LEU A 215 21.38 30.98 -9.62
N VAL A 216 22.40 30.45 -8.93
CA VAL A 216 23.77 30.98 -8.99
C VAL A 216 24.37 30.84 -10.40
N HIS A 217 24.15 29.73 -11.11
CA HIS A 217 24.61 29.58 -12.50
C HIS A 217 23.84 30.47 -13.48
N ARG A 218 22.54 30.76 -13.22
CA ARG A 218 21.76 31.70 -14.02
C ARG A 218 22.18 33.15 -13.75
N LEU A 219 22.40 33.51 -12.48
CA LEU A 219 22.84 34.85 -12.08
C LEU A 219 24.28 35.13 -12.54
N LYS A 220 25.21 34.17 -12.48
CA LYS A 220 26.54 34.31 -13.10
C LYS A 220 26.47 34.50 -14.61
N ARG A 221 25.56 33.81 -15.31
CA ARG A 221 25.37 34.03 -16.77
C ARG A 221 24.78 35.40 -17.09
N VAL A 222 23.92 35.93 -16.24
CA VAL A 222 23.38 37.29 -16.41
C VAL A 222 24.43 38.35 -16.07
N ALA A 223 25.22 38.16 -15.00
CA ALA A 223 26.26 39.11 -14.60
C ALA A 223 27.42 39.20 -15.62
N VAL A 224 27.86 38.06 -16.19
CA VAL A 224 28.89 38.05 -17.25
C VAL A 224 28.40 38.74 -18.53
N HIS A 225 27.09 38.83 -18.76
CA HIS A 225 26.54 39.52 -19.92
C HIS A 225 26.31 41.03 -19.72
N ILE A 226 26.52 41.53 -18.50
CA ILE A 226 26.38 42.95 -18.15
C ILE A 226 27.73 43.69 -18.17
N ASP A 227 28.86 42.98 -18.00
CA ASP A 227 30.20 43.60 -17.97
C ASP A 227 30.79 43.88 -19.38
N ASP A 228 30.26 43.23 -20.43
CA ASP A 228 30.77 43.36 -21.81
C ASP A 228 29.93 44.29 -22.72
N ARG A 229 29.01 45.08 -22.16
CA ARG A 229 28.22 46.02 -22.98
C ARG A 229 28.36 47.48 -22.54
N PRO A 230 29.31 48.24 -23.08
CA PRO A 230 29.19 49.69 -23.21
C PRO A 230 28.21 50.04 -24.35
N ALA A 231 26.99 49.50 -24.32
CA ALA A 231 25.97 49.78 -25.33
C ALA A 231 24.61 49.23 -24.91
N PHE A 232 23.90 49.92 -24.03
CA PHE A 232 22.44 49.76 -23.91
C PHE A 232 21.76 51.09 -23.58
N ALA A 233 21.98 52.07 -24.45
CA ALA A 233 20.92 52.96 -24.87
C ALA A 233 20.33 52.36 -26.16
N LYS A 234 18.99 52.23 -26.22
CA LYS A 234 18.19 51.64 -27.33
C LYS A 234 18.21 50.12 -27.43
N LEU A 235 17.16 49.48 -26.90
CA LEU A 235 16.08 48.96 -27.77
C LEU A 235 14.93 48.44 -26.91
N THR A 236 13.85 49.20 -26.91
CA THR A 236 12.49 48.76 -26.62
C THR A 236 11.92 47.96 -27.81
N CYS A 237 10.92 47.13 -27.53
CA CYS A 237 9.96 46.53 -28.46
C CYS A 237 10.43 45.33 -29.29
N HIS A 238 10.13 44.11 -28.82
CA HIS A 238 9.02 43.29 -29.35
C HIS A 238 9.10 41.86 -28.78
N MET A 239 8.11 41.51 -27.95
CA MET A 239 7.61 40.13 -27.79
C MET A 239 6.67 39.84 -28.98
N PRO A 240 6.52 38.58 -29.44
CA PRO A 240 5.64 37.64 -28.73
C PRO A 240 6.01 36.13 -28.75
N LEU A 241 5.52 35.47 -27.69
CA LEU A 241 4.92 34.12 -27.57
C LEU A 241 5.53 32.84 -28.18
N TYR A 242 5.82 31.91 -27.26
CA TYR A 242 5.43 30.48 -27.20
C TYR A 242 5.50 29.58 -28.45
N SER A 243 6.35 28.54 -28.35
CA SER A 243 5.95 27.11 -28.27
C SER A 243 7.07 26.23 -28.85
N ALA A 244 7.79 25.49 -28.01
CA ALA A 244 8.79 24.52 -28.45
C ALA A 244 8.43 23.13 -27.92
N ALA A 245 8.10 22.27 -28.89
CA ALA A 245 7.77 20.88 -28.75
C ALA A 245 9.00 19.99 -28.46
N ALA A 246 8.70 18.81 -27.90
CA ALA A 246 9.31 17.52 -28.15
C ALA A 246 10.82 17.45 -28.44
N PHE A 247 11.59 16.94 -27.48
CA PHE A 247 12.90 16.35 -27.74
C PHE A 247 12.87 14.85 -27.43
N SER A 248 12.60 14.06 -28.46
CA SER A 248 12.96 12.65 -28.55
C SER A 248 14.33 12.56 -29.21
N CYS A 249 15.37 12.27 -28.43
CA CYS A 249 16.68 11.87 -28.94
C CYS A 249 17.05 10.48 -28.43
N ARG A 250 16.91 9.49 -29.31
CA ARG A 250 17.93 8.44 -29.54
C ARG A 250 18.91 9.00 -30.60
N PRO A 251 20.19 8.56 -30.72
CA PRO A 251 20.49 7.13 -30.89
C PRO A 251 21.90 6.61 -30.47
N ARG A 252 22.09 5.30 -30.71
CA ARG A 252 23.32 4.49 -30.94
C ARG A 252 24.26 4.21 -29.76
N MET A 253 24.39 2.93 -29.36
CA MET A 253 25.17 1.91 -30.09
C MET A 253 24.32 0.65 -30.27
#